data_AF-A0A918SXI1-F1
#
_entry.id   AF-A0A918SXI1-F1
#
_cell.length_a   1.000
_cell.length_b   1.000
_cell.length_c   1.000
_cell.angle_alpha   90.00
_cell.angle_beta   90.00
_cell.angle_gamma   90.00
#
_symmetry.space_group_name_H-M   'P 1'
#
loop_
_entity.id
_entity.type
_entity.pdbx_description
1 polymer ?
#
loop_
_entity_poly.entity_id
_entity_poly.type
_entity_poly.pdbx_seq_one_letter_code
_entity_poly.pdbx_strand_id
1 'polypeptide(L)'
;MANGLTWIGAHAHTVTPVPGMRGGISLTLARGIDPDEFLINLGADLDQLAARTPLAELRSRPTPPGHDPTRYTYAMYGSEGEWTYVLENDHAATWATGFRRVPSMRPGPGEEILCASRNLYSPPAAILHVEGDEVIRRAEFGTTTGRESALDTTLTAAGAVFPSIPDATADEVTAFYEQHGARLPALVFTALGAYTGLSIDQDAAQAGNLPAVHLLTP
;
A
#
# COMPACT_ATOMS: atom_id res chain seq x y z
N MET A 1 -19.32 12.88 -0.80
CA MET A 1 -18.31 12.70 -1.86
C MET A 1 -17.33 11.69 -1.31
N ALA A 2 -17.27 10.49 -1.90
CA ALA A 2 -16.34 9.47 -1.44
C ALA A 2 -14.92 9.91 -1.81
N ASN A 3 -14.05 10.11 -0.81
CA ASN A 3 -12.70 10.64 -1.01
C ASN A 3 -11.72 9.56 -1.56
N GLY A 4 -12.17 8.63 -2.40
CA GLY A 4 -11.39 7.56 -3.04
C GLY A 4 -10.16 7.09 -2.24
N LEU A 5 -8.99 7.06 -2.91
CA LEU A 5 -7.70 6.77 -2.27
C LEU A 5 -6.74 7.97 -2.26
N THR A 6 -7.08 9.07 -2.93
CA THR A 6 -6.20 10.25 -3.11
C THR A 6 -5.66 10.81 -1.78
N TRP A 7 -6.45 10.73 -0.71
CA TRP A 7 -6.06 11.23 0.62
C TRP A 7 -4.81 10.53 1.16
N ILE A 8 -4.61 9.25 0.85
CA ILE A 8 -3.45 8.46 1.28
C ILE A 8 -2.17 9.11 0.75
N GLY A 9 -2.16 9.42 -0.55
CA GLY A 9 -1.04 10.10 -1.20
C GLY A 9 -0.91 11.58 -0.81
N ALA A 10 -2.03 12.28 -0.58
CA ALA A 10 -1.99 13.68 -0.13
C ALA A 10 -1.33 13.85 1.25
N HIS A 11 -1.38 12.82 2.09
CA HIS A 11 -0.74 12.79 3.40
C HIS A 11 0.58 12.02 3.44
N ALA A 12 1.15 11.67 2.28
CA ALA A 12 2.38 10.89 2.17
C ALA A 12 3.58 11.39 3.01
N HIS A 13 3.65 12.70 3.26
CA HIS A 13 4.73 13.35 4.03
C HIS A 13 4.25 13.91 5.39
N THR A 14 3.01 13.60 5.80
CA THR A 14 2.45 14.08 7.07
C THR A 14 2.95 13.23 8.23
N VAL A 15 3.45 13.88 9.29
CA VAL A 15 3.95 13.24 10.52
C VAL A 15 3.03 13.44 11.74
N THR A 16 1.86 14.07 11.55
CA THR A 16 0.93 14.35 12.65
C THR A 16 0.41 13.06 13.29
N PRO A 17 0.63 12.86 14.61
CA PRO A 17 0.10 11.69 15.31
C PRO A 17 -1.43 11.68 15.28
N VAL A 18 -2.00 10.53 14.94
CA VAL A 18 -3.44 10.24 15.04
C VAL A 18 -3.63 8.86 15.67
N PRO A 19 -4.80 8.54 16.26
CA PRO A 19 -5.05 7.22 16.85
C PRO A 19 -4.87 6.07 15.84
N GLY A 20 -5.22 6.29 14.58
CA GLY A 20 -5.04 5.36 13.48
C GLY A 20 -3.87 5.70 12.56
N MET A 21 -4.14 5.87 11.26
CA MET A 21 -3.13 6.18 10.24
C MET A 21 -3.54 7.39 9.41
N ARG A 22 -2.58 8.31 9.18
CA ARG A 22 -2.77 9.51 8.35
C ARG A 22 -1.76 9.62 7.23
N GLY A 23 -0.47 9.50 7.55
CA GLY A 23 0.62 9.64 6.60
C GLY A 23 1.58 8.45 6.62
N GLY A 24 2.50 8.42 5.65
CA GLY A 24 3.47 7.33 5.50
C GLY A 24 2.85 5.99 5.10
N ILE A 25 1.60 5.99 4.62
CA ILE A 25 0.85 4.76 4.34
C ILE A 25 1.33 4.12 3.05
N SER A 26 1.69 2.84 3.15
CA SER A 26 1.74 1.87 2.07
C SER A 26 0.41 1.12 2.00
N LEU A 27 0.00 0.74 0.80
CA LEU A 27 -1.27 0.05 0.53
C LEU A 27 -1.00 -1.24 -0.22
N THR A 28 -1.49 -2.35 0.30
CA THR A 28 -1.53 -3.62 -0.42
C THR A 28 -2.98 -4.03 -0.67
N LEU A 29 -3.31 -4.37 -1.90
CA LEU A 29 -4.62 -4.81 -2.34
C LEU A 29 -4.51 -6.22 -2.91
N ALA A 30 -5.50 -7.06 -2.64
CA ALA A 30 -5.59 -8.40 -3.22
C ALA A 30 -7.03 -8.74 -3.63
N ARG A 31 -7.17 -9.50 -4.72
CA ARG A 31 -8.42 -10.16 -5.12
C ARG A 31 -8.11 -11.53 -5.72
N GLY A 32 -9.12 -12.41 -5.76
CA GLY A 32 -8.94 -13.80 -6.17
C GLY A 32 -8.40 -14.72 -5.07
N ILE A 33 -8.28 -14.20 -3.85
CA ILE A 33 -7.90 -14.91 -2.61
C ILE A 33 -8.89 -14.53 -1.51
N ASP A 34 -9.16 -15.45 -0.56
CA ASP A 34 -10.00 -15.14 0.60
C ASP A 34 -9.35 -14.03 1.47
N PRO A 35 -10.12 -13.06 2.00
CA PRO A 35 -9.56 -11.95 2.76
C PRO A 35 -8.75 -12.39 3.99
N ASP A 36 -9.21 -13.40 4.72
CA ASP A 36 -8.50 -13.90 5.90
C ASP A 36 -7.28 -14.73 5.48
N GLU A 37 -7.41 -15.56 4.44
CA GLU A 37 -6.27 -16.28 3.88
C GLU A 37 -5.16 -15.32 3.43
N PHE A 38 -5.50 -14.21 2.78
CA PHE A 38 -4.54 -13.19 2.40
C PHE A 38 -3.83 -12.58 3.61
N LEU A 39 -4.57 -12.23 4.67
CA LEU A 39 -3.99 -11.67 5.89
C LEU A 39 -3.11 -12.70 6.62
N ILE A 40 -3.52 -13.98 6.66
CA ILE A 40 -2.73 -15.08 7.20
C ILE A 40 -1.43 -15.24 6.41
N ASN A 41 -1.50 -15.15 5.08
CA ASN A 41 -0.32 -15.21 4.21
C ASN A 41 0.67 -14.07 4.47
N LEU A 42 0.17 -12.90 4.88
CA LEU A 42 0.97 -11.77 5.35
C LEU A 42 1.52 -11.93 6.78
N GLY A 43 1.14 -13.01 7.48
CA GLY A 43 1.60 -13.31 8.84
C GLY A 43 0.69 -12.77 9.94
N ALA A 44 -0.58 -12.47 9.64
CA ALA A 44 -1.55 -12.10 10.67
C ALA A 44 -1.87 -13.27 11.61
N ASP A 45 -2.08 -12.94 12.87
CA ASP A 45 -2.49 -13.89 13.90
C ASP A 45 -4.00 -14.22 13.79
N LEU A 46 -4.33 -15.51 13.91
CA LEU A 46 -5.71 -16.00 13.75
C LEU A 46 -6.67 -15.47 14.82
N ASP A 47 -6.20 -15.31 16.06
CA ASP A 47 -7.04 -14.80 17.14
C ASP A 47 -7.33 -13.30 16.93
N GLN A 48 -6.35 -12.55 16.42
CA GLN A 48 -6.56 -11.14 16.05
C GLN A 48 -7.53 -10.98 14.87
N LEU A 49 -7.43 -11.86 13.86
CA LEU A 49 -8.39 -11.90 12.76
C LEU A 49 -9.80 -12.23 13.25
N ALA A 50 -9.96 -13.24 14.11
CA ALA A 50 -11.26 -13.58 14.69
C ALA A 50 -11.85 -12.42 15.52
N ALA A 51 -11.01 -11.66 16.23
CA ALA A 51 -11.44 -10.57 17.08
C ALA A 51 -11.84 -9.29 16.33
N ARG A 52 -11.34 -9.06 15.10
CA ARG A 52 -11.57 -7.83 14.30
C ARG A 52 -11.37 -6.53 15.10
N THR A 53 -10.39 -6.51 16.00
CA THR A 53 -10.17 -5.39 16.93
C THR A 53 -9.77 -4.12 16.16
N PRO A 54 -10.40 -2.96 16.41
CA PRO A 54 -9.99 -1.70 15.78
C PRO A 54 -8.56 -1.30 16.16
N LEU A 55 -7.83 -0.62 15.26
CA LEU A 55 -6.45 -0.21 15.50
C LEU A 55 -6.26 0.61 16.78
N ALA A 56 -7.15 1.56 17.06
CA ALA A 56 -7.05 2.41 18.23
C ALA A 56 -7.12 1.59 19.54
N GLU A 57 -7.96 0.56 19.56
CA GLU A 57 -8.06 -0.37 20.69
C GLU A 57 -6.84 -1.30 20.73
N LEU A 58 -6.43 -1.86 19.60
CA LEU A 58 -5.28 -2.77 19.51
C LEU A 58 -4.00 -2.12 20.04
N ARG A 59 -3.75 -0.85 19.69
CA ARG A 59 -2.61 -0.05 20.17
C ARG A 59 -2.65 0.25 21.67
N SER A 60 -3.84 0.24 22.28
CA SER A 60 -4.00 0.46 23.72
C SER A 60 -3.68 -0.78 24.55
N ARG A 61 -3.63 -1.96 23.91
CA ARG A 61 -3.32 -3.22 24.58
C ARG A 61 -1.82 -3.33 24.85
N PRO A 62 -1.41 -3.98 25.94
CA PRO A 62 0.00 -4.29 26.17
C PRO A 62 0.54 -5.17 25.04
N THR A 63 1.76 -4.89 24.58
CA THR A 63 2.48 -5.80 23.68
C THR A 63 2.57 -7.18 24.34
N PRO A 64 2.17 -8.28 23.67
CA PRO A 64 2.25 -9.61 24.25
C PRO A 64 3.67 -9.95 24.73
N PRO A 65 3.83 -10.64 25.88
CA PRO A 65 5.15 -11.06 26.35
C PRO A 65 5.89 -11.88 25.28
N GLY A 66 7.14 -11.52 24.98
CA GLY A 66 7.95 -12.21 23.96
C GLY A 66 7.75 -11.71 22.53
N HIS A 67 6.84 -10.78 22.27
CA HIS A 67 6.86 -10.00 21.02
C HIS A 67 7.96 -8.95 21.09
N ASP A 68 8.91 -9.03 20.17
CA ASP A 68 9.83 -7.94 19.89
C ASP A 68 9.07 -6.86 19.10
N PRO A 69 8.73 -5.70 19.70
CA PRO A 69 7.93 -4.67 19.03
C PRO A 69 8.61 -4.08 17.80
N THR A 70 9.90 -4.34 17.59
CA THR A 70 10.62 -3.93 16.38
C THR A 70 10.39 -4.86 15.19
N ARG A 71 9.76 -6.02 15.41
CA ARG A 71 9.48 -7.04 14.38
C ARG A 71 8.03 -7.07 13.92
N TYR A 72 7.18 -6.22 14.48
CA TYR A 72 5.77 -6.18 14.15
C TYR A 72 5.36 -4.78 13.74
N THR A 73 4.58 -4.71 12.67
CA THR A 73 3.92 -3.49 12.25
C THR A 73 2.42 -3.63 12.46
N TYR A 74 1.76 -2.50 12.74
CA TYR A 74 0.30 -2.45 12.74
C TYR A 74 -0.19 -2.32 11.31
N ALA A 75 -1.20 -3.14 10.96
CA ALA A 75 -1.90 -3.02 9.71
C ALA A 75 -3.40 -2.88 9.96
N MET A 76 -4.04 -1.89 9.34
CA MET A 76 -5.51 -1.85 9.21
C MET A 76 -5.92 -2.56 7.94
N TYR A 77 -7.09 -3.20 7.94
CA TYR A 77 -7.57 -3.90 6.76
C TYR A 77 -9.09 -3.81 6.63
N GLY A 78 -9.56 -4.20 5.46
CA GLY A 78 -10.97 -4.34 5.15
C GLY A 78 -11.17 -4.91 3.76
N SER A 79 -12.41 -4.87 3.29
CA SER A 79 -12.74 -5.27 1.92
C SER A 79 -13.83 -4.39 1.35
N GLU A 80 -13.75 -4.12 0.06
CA GLU A 80 -14.77 -3.40 -0.70
C GLU A 80 -14.76 -3.91 -2.15
N GLY A 81 -15.95 -4.29 -2.64
CA GLY A 81 -16.05 -5.05 -3.87
C GLY A 81 -15.31 -6.38 -3.78
N GLU A 82 -14.48 -6.67 -4.78
CA GLU A 82 -13.64 -7.88 -4.82
C GLU A 82 -12.29 -7.70 -4.11
N TRP A 83 -11.97 -6.48 -3.67
CA TRP A 83 -10.65 -6.14 -3.15
C TRP A 83 -10.62 -6.22 -1.63
N THR A 84 -9.69 -7.01 -1.11
CA THR A 84 -9.17 -6.87 0.24
C THR A 84 -8.06 -5.83 0.24
N TYR A 85 -8.05 -4.93 1.23
CA TYR A 85 -7.02 -3.91 1.37
C TYR A 85 -6.32 -4.01 2.73
N VAL A 86 -5.04 -3.64 2.73
CA VAL A 86 -4.18 -3.58 3.91
C VAL A 86 -3.42 -2.26 3.88
N LEU A 87 -3.58 -1.48 4.95
CA LEU A 87 -2.93 -0.19 5.18
C LEU A 87 -1.83 -0.37 6.21
N GLU A 88 -0.62 0.01 5.86
CA GLU A 88 0.55 -0.06 6.73
C GLU A 88 1.24 1.30 6.73
N ASN A 89 1.38 1.95 7.88
CA ASN A 89 2.05 3.25 7.98
C ASN A 89 3.49 3.17 8.48
N ASP A 90 4.12 2.01 8.25
CA ASP A 90 5.52 1.76 8.54
C ASP A 90 6.41 1.94 7.28
N HIS A 91 7.65 1.50 7.33
CA HIS A 91 8.68 1.82 6.34
C HIS A 91 8.38 1.31 4.93
N ALA A 92 7.72 0.16 4.81
CA ALA A 92 7.29 -0.46 3.57
C ALA A 92 6.08 -1.36 3.83
N ALA A 93 5.36 -1.73 2.78
CA ALA A 93 4.35 -2.77 2.90
C ALA A 93 5.01 -4.13 3.19
N THR A 94 4.42 -4.91 4.09
CA THR A 94 4.87 -6.27 4.46
C THR A 94 4.97 -7.18 3.24
N TRP A 95 4.00 -7.11 2.33
CA TRP A 95 4.04 -7.91 1.11
C TRP A 95 5.23 -7.54 0.21
N ALA A 96 5.51 -6.24 0.04
CA ALA A 96 6.58 -5.75 -0.82
C ALA A 96 7.98 -6.20 -0.36
N THR A 97 8.18 -6.39 0.95
CA THR A 97 9.43 -6.88 1.52
C THR A 97 9.50 -8.41 1.60
N GLY A 98 8.35 -9.07 1.75
CA GLY A 98 8.27 -10.50 2.04
C GLY A 98 8.08 -11.44 0.85
N PHE A 99 7.46 -11.02 -0.26
CA PHE A 99 7.04 -11.94 -1.34
C PHE A 99 8.17 -12.82 -1.93
N ARG A 100 9.43 -12.38 -1.88
CA ARG A 100 10.59 -13.16 -2.36
C ARG A 100 11.10 -14.18 -1.34
N ARG A 101 10.88 -13.91 -0.05
CA ARG A 101 11.50 -14.61 1.10
C ARG A 101 10.53 -15.54 1.80
N VAL A 102 9.26 -15.17 1.86
CA VAL A 102 8.21 -15.88 2.58
C VAL A 102 7.34 -16.63 1.56
N PRO A 103 7.34 -17.97 1.55
CA PRO A 103 6.59 -18.74 0.57
C PRO A 103 5.09 -18.46 0.55
N SER A 104 4.47 -18.18 1.71
CA SER A 104 3.03 -17.86 1.80
C SER A 104 2.65 -16.54 1.14
N MET A 105 3.59 -15.61 0.95
CA MET A 105 3.34 -14.32 0.32
C MET A 105 3.52 -14.35 -1.20
N ARG A 106 3.85 -15.51 -1.79
CA ARG A 106 3.95 -15.64 -3.24
C ARG A 106 2.54 -15.64 -3.84
N PRO A 107 2.31 -14.89 -4.93
CA PRO A 107 1.00 -14.91 -5.59
C PRO A 107 0.69 -16.31 -6.10
N GLY A 108 -0.55 -16.73 -5.89
CA GLY A 108 -1.13 -17.94 -6.49
C GLY A 108 -1.74 -17.69 -7.87
N PRO A 109 -2.07 -18.76 -8.62
CA PRO A 109 -2.75 -18.65 -9.91
C PRO A 109 -4.11 -17.95 -9.77
N GLY A 110 -4.35 -16.92 -10.60
CA GLY A 110 -5.60 -16.15 -10.57
C GLY A 110 -5.69 -15.09 -9.47
N GLU A 111 -4.68 -14.99 -8.59
CA GLU A 111 -4.59 -13.92 -7.61
C GLU A 111 -4.02 -12.65 -8.23
N GLU A 112 -4.75 -11.56 -8.08
CA GLU A 112 -4.26 -10.25 -8.42
C GLU A 112 -3.88 -9.51 -7.13
N ILE A 113 -2.62 -9.06 -7.07
CA ILE A 113 -2.07 -8.33 -5.93
C ILE A 113 -1.45 -7.04 -6.44
N LEU A 114 -1.87 -5.91 -5.85
CA LEU A 114 -1.38 -4.58 -6.18
C LEU A 114 -0.88 -3.90 -4.91
N CYS A 115 0.41 -3.59 -4.85
CA CYS A 115 1.06 -3.03 -3.68
C CYS A 115 1.77 -1.72 -4.03
N ALA A 116 1.31 -0.62 -3.43
CA ALA A 116 1.97 0.67 -3.48
C ALA A 116 2.74 0.91 -2.18
N SER A 117 4.05 0.67 -2.22
CA SER A 117 4.93 0.73 -1.06
C SER A 117 5.77 2.01 -1.05
N ARG A 118 5.86 2.66 0.11
CA ARG A 118 6.67 3.88 0.32
C ARG A 118 8.16 3.61 0.30
N ASN A 119 8.60 2.40 0.67
CA ASN A 119 10.01 1.96 0.72
C ASN A 119 10.96 3.00 1.37
N LEU A 120 10.62 3.52 2.54
CA LEU A 120 11.35 4.63 3.18
C LEU A 120 12.83 4.32 3.48
N TYR A 121 13.18 3.06 3.75
CA TYR A 121 14.58 2.64 3.98
C TYR A 121 15.36 2.29 2.71
N SER A 122 14.67 1.90 1.65
CA SER A 122 15.29 1.51 0.38
C SER A 122 14.55 2.20 -0.77
N PRO A 123 14.60 3.54 -0.84
CA PRO A 123 13.94 4.29 -1.89
C PRO A 123 14.40 3.80 -3.28
N PRO A 124 13.54 3.93 -4.31
CA PRO A 124 12.32 4.74 -4.33
C PRO A 124 11.04 3.99 -3.91
N ALA A 125 9.97 4.77 -3.66
CA ALA A 125 8.61 4.27 -3.57
C ALA A 125 8.22 3.58 -4.88
N ALA A 126 7.51 2.46 -4.79
CA ALA A 126 7.24 1.60 -5.93
C ALA A 126 5.86 0.96 -5.87
N ILE A 127 5.34 0.66 -7.05
CA ILE A 127 4.17 -0.17 -7.29
C ILE A 127 4.68 -1.56 -7.68
N LEU A 128 4.16 -2.59 -7.03
CA LEU A 128 4.31 -3.99 -7.40
C LEU A 128 2.93 -4.52 -7.80
N HIS A 129 2.84 -5.21 -8.93
CA HIS A 129 1.56 -5.66 -9.48
C HIS A 129 1.65 -7.05 -10.08
N VAL A 130 0.68 -7.89 -9.74
CA VAL A 130 0.46 -9.24 -10.30
C VAL A 130 -0.96 -9.25 -10.84
N GLU A 131 -1.15 -9.69 -12.10
CA GLU A 131 -2.45 -9.65 -12.79
C GLU A 131 -3.14 -11.03 -12.83
N GLY A 132 -2.83 -11.93 -11.88
CA GLY A 132 -3.31 -13.32 -11.89
C GLY A 132 -2.40 -14.32 -12.61
N ASP A 133 -1.27 -13.85 -13.18
CA ASP A 133 -0.29 -14.66 -13.92
C ASP A 133 0.96 -15.02 -13.10
N GLU A 134 0.93 -14.77 -11.79
CA GLU A 134 2.04 -14.99 -10.85
C GLU A 134 3.31 -14.16 -11.17
N VAL A 135 3.27 -13.30 -12.19
CA VAL A 135 4.40 -12.45 -12.59
C VAL A 135 4.33 -11.10 -11.91
N ILE A 136 5.30 -10.83 -11.05
CA ILE A 136 5.41 -9.56 -10.34
C ILE A 136 6.07 -8.51 -11.24
N ARG A 137 5.27 -7.52 -11.64
CA ARG A 137 5.71 -6.33 -12.34
C ARG A 137 6.04 -5.24 -11.32
N ARG A 138 7.05 -4.42 -11.62
CA ARG A 138 7.46 -3.31 -10.75
C ARG A 138 7.50 -2.02 -11.56
N ALA A 139 6.93 -0.97 -11.00
CA ALA A 139 7.08 0.41 -11.45
C ALA A 139 7.51 1.29 -10.26
N GLU A 140 8.32 2.30 -10.51
CA GLU A 140 8.58 3.33 -9.51
C GLU A 140 7.44 4.34 -9.55
N PHE A 141 7.22 5.07 -8.46
CA PHE A 141 6.30 6.20 -8.54
C PHE A 141 6.84 7.19 -9.59
N GLY A 142 6.01 7.55 -10.56
CA GLY A 142 6.43 8.40 -11.69
C GLY A 142 6.64 7.64 -13.00
N THR A 143 6.58 6.30 -12.99
CA THR A 143 6.76 5.47 -14.19
C THR A 143 5.60 4.49 -14.40
N THR A 144 5.60 3.81 -15.55
CA THR A 144 4.66 2.70 -15.85
C THR A 144 5.32 1.36 -15.58
N THR A 145 4.52 0.29 -15.53
CA THR A 145 5.04 -1.09 -15.53
C THR A 145 5.62 -1.51 -16.89
N GLY A 146 5.41 -0.70 -17.94
CA GLY A 146 5.88 -0.94 -19.30
C GLY A 146 5.10 -2.03 -20.02
N ARG A 147 3.88 -2.35 -19.57
CA ARG A 147 3.06 -3.44 -20.10
C ARG A 147 1.81 -2.97 -20.83
N GLU A 148 1.58 -1.66 -20.87
CA GLU A 148 0.36 -1.07 -21.46
C GLU A 148 -0.91 -1.66 -20.81
N SER A 149 -0.81 -2.00 -19.52
CA SER A 149 -1.90 -2.57 -18.75
C SER A 149 -3.00 -1.54 -18.48
N ALA A 150 -4.14 -2.03 -17.99
CA ALA A 150 -5.19 -1.15 -17.49
C ALA A 150 -4.67 -0.28 -16.32
N LEU A 151 -3.76 -0.80 -15.49
CA LEU A 151 -3.09 -0.02 -14.46
C LEU A 151 -2.23 1.10 -15.08
N ASP A 152 -1.39 0.80 -16.07
CA ASP A 152 -0.56 1.81 -16.76
C ASP A 152 -1.42 2.92 -17.39
N THR A 153 -2.58 2.54 -17.93
CA THR A 153 -3.56 3.48 -18.48
C THR A 153 -4.08 4.44 -17.41
N THR A 154 -4.47 3.93 -16.23
CA THR A 154 -4.95 4.79 -15.13
C THR A 154 -3.85 5.67 -14.54
N LEU A 155 -2.62 5.17 -14.41
CA LEU A 155 -1.46 5.96 -13.96
C LEU A 155 -1.21 7.13 -14.91
N THR A 156 -1.24 6.87 -16.22
CA THR A 156 -1.06 7.91 -17.24
C THR A 156 -2.20 8.92 -17.21
N ALA A 157 -3.46 8.47 -17.12
CA ALA A 157 -4.64 9.33 -17.07
C ALA A 157 -4.66 10.24 -15.83
N ALA A 158 -4.15 9.75 -14.69
CA ALA A 158 -4.01 10.54 -13.47
C ALA A 158 -2.81 11.51 -13.49
N GLY A 159 -1.96 11.48 -14.52
CA GLY A 159 -0.71 12.24 -14.57
C GLY A 159 0.35 11.74 -13.58
N ALA A 160 0.23 10.49 -13.12
CA ALA A 160 1.18 9.85 -12.22
C ALA A 160 2.42 9.31 -12.94
N VAL A 161 2.46 9.40 -14.26
CA VAL A 161 3.61 9.06 -15.10
C VAL A 161 4.28 10.37 -15.54
N PHE A 162 5.54 10.53 -15.17
CA PHE A 162 6.32 11.69 -15.60
C PHE A 162 6.79 11.52 -17.04
N PRO A 163 6.83 12.62 -17.82
CA PRO A 163 7.31 12.55 -19.19
C PRO A 163 8.75 12.07 -19.21
N SER A 164 9.07 11.13 -20.10
CA SER A 164 10.46 10.94 -20.52
C SER A 164 10.84 12.18 -21.33
N ILE A 165 11.79 12.97 -20.84
CA ILE A 165 12.28 14.16 -21.54
C ILE A 165 13.54 13.73 -22.31
N PRO A 166 13.46 13.54 -23.65
CA PRO A 166 14.63 13.20 -24.44
C PRO A 166 15.65 14.34 -24.33
N ASP A 167 16.93 13.99 -24.26
CA ASP A 167 18.06 14.93 -24.18
C ASP A 167 18.09 15.84 -22.94
N ALA A 168 17.24 15.60 -21.92
CA ALA A 168 17.32 16.31 -20.66
C ALA A 168 18.60 15.95 -19.88
N THR A 169 19.21 16.98 -19.32
CA THR A 169 20.30 16.85 -18.36
C THR A 169 19.79 16.30 -17.04
N ALA A 170 20.70 15.75 -16.22
CA ALA A 170 20.37 15.27 -14.88
C ALA A 170 19.77 16.38 -13.99
N ASP A 171 20.21 17.63 -14.19
CA ASP A 171 19.72 18.79 -13.43
C ASP A 171 18.28 19.15 -13.82
N GLU A 172 17.92 19.08 -15.11
CA GLU A 172 16.55 19.30 -15.57
C GLU A 172 15.58 18.23 -15.06
N VAL A 173 16.03 16.97 -15.07
CA VAL A 173 15.27 15.86 -14.47
C VAL A 173 15.09 16.12 -12.97
N THR A 174 16.14 16.49 -12.26
CA THR A 174 16.08 16.79 -10.82
C THR A 174 15.13 17.94 -10.52
N ALA A 175 15.24 19.06 -11.23
CA ALA A 175 14.37 20.22 -11.06
C ALA A 175 12.89 19.86 -11.31
N PHE A 176 12.62 19.03 -12.33
CA PHE A 176 11.27 18.52 -12.58
C PHE A 176 10.75 17.68 -11.41
N TYR A 177 11.57 16.76 -10.88
CA TYR A 177 11.21 15.95 -9.72
C TYR A 177 11.02 16.79 -8.45
N GLU A 178 11.79 17.85 -8.23
CA GLU A 178 11.59 18.76 -7.10
C GLU A 178 10.28 19.54 -7.24
N GLN A 179 9.97 20.03 -8.45
CA GLN A 179 8.77 20.79 -8.72
C GLN A 179 7.49 19.95 -8.66
N HIS A 180 7.54 18.69 -9.11
CA HIS A 180 6.37 17.83 -9.30
C HIS A 180 6.32 16.61 -8.38
N GLY A 181 7.42 16.25 -7.71
CA GLY A 181 7.50 15.04 -6.89
C GLY A 181 6.58 15.05 -5.67
N ALA A 182 6.34 16.22 -5.06
CA ALA A 182 5.50 16.33 -3.87
C ALA A 182 4.02 15.92 -4.11
N ARG A 183 3.51 16.09 -5.34
CA ARG A 183 2.14 15.68 -5.72
C ARG A 183 2.05 14.23 -6.18
N LEU A 184 3.17 13.62 -6.55
CA LEU A 184 3.22 12.32 -7.20
C LEU A 184 2.52 11.21 -6.39
N PRO A 185 2.68 11.11 -5.06
CA PRO A 185 1.94 10.10 -4.30
C PRO A 185 0.42 10.26 -4.43
N ALA A 186 -0.11 11.49 -4.36
CA ALA A 186 -1.55 11.73 -4.51
C ALA A 186 -2.06 11.31 -5.90
N LEU A 187 -1.28 11.54 -6.96
CA LEU A 187 -1.62 11.12 -8.32
C LEU A 187 -1.60 9.59 -8.46
N VAL A 188 -0.58 8.92 -7.90
CA VAL A 188 -0.51 7.45 -7.87
C VAL A 188 -1.73 6.87 -7.18
N PHE A 189 -2.04 7.29 -5.96
CA PHE A 189 -3.21 6.76 -5.23
C PHE A 189 -4.54 7.10 -5.92
N THR A 190 -4.63 8.23 -6.63
CA THR A 190 -5.79 8.53 -7.48
C THR A 190 -5.95 7.50 -8.61
N ALA A 191 -4.85 7.15 -9.29
CA ALA A 191 -4.85 6.11 -10.31
C ALA A 191 -5.25 4.75 -9.76
N LEU A 192 -4.72 4.35 -8.59
CA LEU A 192 -5.08 3.09 -7.94
C LEU A 192 -6.58 3.04 -7.61
N GLY A 193 -7.15 4.15 -7.12
CA GLY A 193 -8.59 4.24 -6.86
C GLY A 193 -9.41 4.10 -8.13
N ALA A 194 -8.97 4.72 -9.24
CA ALA A 194 -9.63 4.59 -10.54
C ALA A 194 -9.52 3.17 -11.13
N TYR A 195 -8.38 2.50 -10.93
CA TYR A 195 -8.13 1.13 -11.38
C TYR A 195 -8.99 0.11 -10.63
N THR A 196 -9.09 0.27 -9.31
CA THR A 196 -9.72 -0.72 -8.43
C THR A 196 -11.19 -0.43 -8.13
N GLY A 197 -11.63 0.83 -8.29
CA GLY A 197 -12.92 1.30 -7.81
C GLY A 197 -13.01 1.48 -6.29
N LEU A 198 -11.90 1.29 -5.56
CA LEU A 198 -11.84 1.29 -4.10
C LEU A 198 -11.95 2.70 -3.49
N SER A 199 -12.65 2.81 -2.35
CA SER A 199 -12.76 4.01 -1.54
C SER A 199 -12.60 3.68 -0.05
N ILE A 200 -11.46 4.05 0.53
CA ILE A 200 -11.21 3.86 1.96
C ILE A 200 -11.60 5.13 2.72
N ASP A 201 -12.46 4.96 3.73
CA ASP A 201 -12.88 6.05 4.62
C ASP A 201 -11.68 6.63 5.39
N GLN A 202 -11.31 7.86 5.04
CA GLN A 202 -10.22 8.60 5.65
C GLN A 202 -10.44 8.83 7.15
N ASP A 203 -11.65 9.18 7.56
CA ASP A 203 -11.94 9.51 8.96
C ASP A 203 -11.87 8.25 9.82
N ALA A 204 -12.40 7.12 9.32
CA ALA A 204 -12.27 5.83 9.97
C ALA A 204 -10.81 5.37 10.08
N ALA A 205 -10.02 5.53 9.02
CA ALA A 205 -8.60 5.19 9.02
C ALA A 205 -7.80 6.07 9.99
N GLN A 206 -8.06 7.38 10.03
CA GLN A 206 -7.37 8.30 10.93
C GLN A 206 -7.79 8.13 12.40
N ALA A 207 -9.06 7.82 12.65
CA ALA A 207 -9.57 7.49 13.97
C ALA A 207 -9.10 6.11 14.47
N GLY A 208 -8.58 5.26 13.58
CA GLY A 208 -8.17 3.89 13.93
C GLY A 208 -9.35 2.96 14.18
N ASN A 209 -10.48 3.22 13.50
CA ASN A 209 -11.73 2.48 13.65
C ASN A 209 -11.83 1.24 12.74
N LEU A 210 -10.89 1.10 11.80
CA LEU A 210 -10.83 -0.08 10.94
C LEU A 210 -10.25 -1.28 11.72
N PRO A 211 -10.71 -2.52 11.43
CA PRO A 211 -10.09 -3.73 11.95
C PRO A 211 -8.59 -3.74 11.70
N ALA A 212 -7.83 -4.23 12.67
CA ALA A 212 -6.38 -4.23 12.61
C ALA A 212 -5.76 -5.53 13.12
N VAL A 213 -4.55 -5.80 12.66
CA VAL A 213 -3.69 -6.91 13.08
C VAL A 213 -2.25 -6.44 13.21
N HIS A 214 -1.45 -7.23 13.92
CA HIS A 214 0.01 -7.17 13.83
C HIS A 214 0.46 -8.04 12.66
N LEU A 215 1.33 -7.50 11.81
CA LEU A 215 2.03 -8.27 10.78
C LEU A 215 3.50 -8.41 11.15
N LEU A 216 4.04 -9.62 10.98
CA LEU A 216 5.46 -9.88 11.20
C LEU A 216 6.27 -9.30 10.03
N THR A 217 7.24 -8.44 10.32
CA THR A 217 8.14 -7.90 9.30
C THR A 217 9.11 -8.99 8.80
N PRO A 218 9.15 -9.30 7.49
CA PRO A 218 9.91 -10.43 6.91
C PRO A 218 11.39 -10.15 6.57
#